data_AF-A0A6N9L4X1-F1
#
_entry.id   AF-A0A6N9L4X1-F1
#
_cell.length_a   1.000
_cell.length_b   1.000
_cell.length_c   1.000
_cell.angle_alpha   90.00
_cell.angle_beta   90.00
_cell.angle_gamma   90.00
#
_symmetry.space_group_name_H-M   'P 1'
#
loop_
_entity.id
_entity.type
_entity.pdbx_description
1 polymer ?
#
loop_
_entity_poly.entity_id
_entity_poly.type
_entity_poly.pdbx_seq_one_letter_code
_entity_poly.pdbx_strand_id
1 'polypeptide(L)'
;MCKQASNLQMFDVIKKQWADRNDIMILASCSEAKASRLKKEMTEKVLKSGKRLHDSRHLPMKLVIDYLGIDEKRIIKNANIEHEMILKEKQLNK
;
A
#
# COMPACT_ATOMS: atom_id res chain seq x y z
N MET A 1 7.58 -9.19 14.64
CA MET A 1 6.50 -8.20 14.45
C MET A 1 6.76 -7.46 13.15
N CYS A 2 5.75 -7.22 12.30
CA CYS A 2 5.93 -6.37 11.12
C CYS A 2 5.92 -4.90 11.57
N LYS A 3 6.91 -4.11 11.13
CA LYS A 3 7.00 -2.69 11.46
C LYS A 3 6.04 -1.93 10.55
N GLN A 4 5.23 -1.05 11.12
CA GLN A 4 4.39 -0.16 10.34
C GLN A 4 5.25 0.79 9.50
N ALA A 5 4.91 0.94 8.22
CA ALA A 5 5.57 1.86 7.32
C ALA A 5 5.25 3.32 7.65
N SER A 6 6.12 4.25 7.26
CA SER A 6 5.84 5.69 7.44
C SER A 6 4.74 6.16 6.47
N ASN A 7 4.11 7.31 6.72
CA ASN A 7 3.04 7.78 5.83
C ASN A 7 3.59 8.12 4.45
N LEU A 8 4.83 8.60 4.37
CA LEU A 8 5.53 8.82 3.09
C LEU A 8 5.71 7.51 2.31
N GLN A 9 6.14 6.44 2.98
CA GLN A 9 6.28 5.13 2.34
C GLN A 9 4.94 4.58 1.87
N MET A 10 3.88 4.70 2.68
CA MET A 10 2.54 4.28 2.27
C MET A 10 2.03 5.12 1.09
N PHE A 11 2.30 6.43 1.09
CA PHE A 11 1.95 7.34 0.00
C PHE A 11 2.64 6.94 -1.32
N ASP A 12 3.92 6.59 -1.28
CA ASP A 12 4.65 6.14 -2.47
C ASP A 12 4.14 4.81 -3.02
N VAL A 13 3.63 3.93 -2.16
CA VAL A 13 2.98 2.70 -2.59
C VAL A 13 1.64 2.99 -3.25
N ILE A 14 0.72 3.73 -2.62
CA ILE A 14 -0.64 3.92 -3.16
C ILE A 14 -0.67 4.67 -4.50
N LYS A 15 0.35 5.46 -4.83
CA LYS A 15 0.48 6.13 -6.15
C LYS A 15 0.68 5.16 -7.31
N LYS A 16 1.17 3.95 -7.05
CA LYS A 16 1.46 2.97 -8.11
C LYS A 16 0.16 2.49 -8.75
N GLN A 17 0.19 2.27 -10.06
CA GLN A 17 -0.95 1.65 -10.77
C GLN A 17 -1.17 0.19 -10.34
N TRP A 18 -0.07 -0.52 -10.07
CA TRP A 18 -0.06 -1.96 -9.81
C TRP A 18 0.68 -2.25 -8.50
N ALA A 19 0.07 -3.08 -7.66
CA ALA A 19 0.62 -3.54 -6.39
C ALA A 19 1.25 -4.91 -6.55
N ASP A 20 2.48 -5.08 -6.04
CA ASP A 20 3.08 -6.37 -5.83
C ASP A 20 2.86 -6.90 -4.39
N ARG A 21 3.51 -8.01 -4.04
CA ARG A 21 3.43 -8.57 -2.68
C ARG A 21 4.02 -7.62 -1.63
N ASN A 22 5.13 -6.96 -1.93
CA ASN A 22 5.81 -6.08 -0.99
C ASN A 22 4.99 -4.81 -0.74
N ASP A 23 4.32 -4.29 -1.77
CA ASP A 23 3.34 -3.22 -1.65
C ASP A 23 2.21 -3.62 -0.68
N ILE A 24 1.66 -4.83 -0.82
CA ILE A 24 0.65 -5.36 0.11
C ILE A 24 1.22 -5.50 1.53
N MET A 25 2.49 -5.91 1.70
CA MET A 25 3.12 -5.97 3.02
C MET A 25 3.17 -4.59 3.69
N ILE A 26 3.55 -3.55 2.93
CA ILE A 26 3.63 -2.17 3.39
C ILE A 26 2.24 -1.68 3.79
N LEU A 27 1.25 -1.85 2.91
CA LEU A 27 -0.11 -1.35 3.11
C LEU A 27 -0.84 -2.08 4.26
N ALA A 28 -0.68 -3.40 4.36
CA ALA A 28 -1.34 -4.20 5.40
C ALA A 28 -0.50 -4.36 6.68
N SER A 29 0.71 -3.78 6.73
CA SER A 29 1.67 -3.93 7.84
C SER A 29 1.81 -5.39 8.30
N CYS A 30 2.06 -6.30 7.34
CA CYS A 30 2.05 -7.73 7.58
C CYS A 30 3.30 -8.46 7.09
N SER A 31 3.48 -9.70 7.54
CA SER A 31 4.59 -10.54 7.08
C SER A 31 4.42 -10.96 5.63
N GLU A 32 5.52 -11.33 5.00
CA GLU A 32 5.57 -11.81 3.61
C GLU A 32 4.61 -12.97 3.34
N ALA A 33 4.55 -13.93 4.27
CA ALA A 33 3.64 -15.07 4.17
C ALA A 33 2.17 -14.62 4.18
N LYS A 34 1.81 -13.66 5.04
CA LYS A 34 0.45 -13.13 5.12
C LYS A 34 0.11 -12.30 3.89
N ALA A 35 1.02 -11.44 3.41
CA ALA A 35 0.83 -10.69 2.17
C ALA A 35 0.64 -11.61 0.96
N SER A 36 1.39 -12.71 0.88
CA SER A 36 1.25 -13.70 -0.19
C SER A 36 -0.13 -14.37 -0.17
N ARG A 37 -0.66 -14.69 1.01
CA ARG A 37 -2.01 -15.22 1.19
C ARG A 37 -3.08 -14.21 0.78
N LEU A 38 -2.97 -12.97 1.26
CA LEU A 38 -3.88 -11.87 0.86
C LEU A 38 -3.88 -11.65 -0.65
N LYS A 39 -2.69 -11.65 -1.28
CA LYS A 39 -2.58 -11.54 -2.73
C LYS A 39 -3.31 -12.67 -3.45
N LYS A 40 -3.12 -13.92 -2.99
CA LYS A 40 -3.81 -15.09 -3.55
C LYS A 40 -5.33 -14.97 -3.42
N GLU A 41 -5.83 -14.58 -2.25
CA GLU A 41 -7.27 -14.36 -2.00
C GLU A 41 -7.85 -13.30 -2.93
N MET A 42 -7.16 -12.17 -3.09
CA MET A 42 -7.55 -11.10 -4.02
C MET A 42 -7.57 -11.57 -5.47
N THR A 43 -6.52 -12.28 -5.91
CA THR A 43 -6.46 -12.88 -7.25
C THR A 43 -7.64 -13.83 -7.49
N GLU A 44 -7.92 -14.72 -6.55
CA GLU A 44 -9.04 -15.66 -6.67
C GLU A 44 -10.39 -14.95 -6.76
N LYS A 45 -10.60 -13.86 -6.00
CA LYS A 45 -11.82 -13.04 -6.12
C LYS A 45 -11.97 -12.42 -7.52
N VAL A 46 -10.88 -11.91 -8.09
CA VAL A 46 -10.90 -11.35 -9.46
C VAL A 46 -11.27 -12.43 -10.47
N LEU A 47 -10.61 -13.58 -10.42
CA LEU A 47 -10.86 -14.68 -11.36
C LEU A 47 -12.29 -15.22 -11.23
N LYS A 48 -12.81 -15.34 -10.00
CA LYS A 48 -14.21 -15.74 -9.75
C LYS A 48 -15.24 -14.74 -10.28
N SER A 49 -14.88 -13.46 -10.41
CA SER A 49 -15.74 -12.43 -11.02
C SER A 49 -15.78 -12.49 -12.55
N GLY A 50 -15.08 -13.45 -13.17
CA GLY A 50 -14.95 -13.57 -14.63
C GLY A 50 -13.94 -12.59 -15.26
N LYS A 51 -13.30 -11.75 -14.44
CA LYS A 51 -12.26 -10.82 -14.89
C LYS A 51 -10.92 -11.53 -15.04
N ARG A 52 -10.05 -10.95 -15.86
CA ARG A 52 -8.68 -11.42 -16.06
C ARG A 52 -7.68 -10.42 -15.50
N LEU A 53 -6.58 -10.93 -14.96
CA LEU A 53 -5.40 -10.15 -14.65
C LEU A 53 -4.45 -10.19 -15.84
N HIS A 54 -3.74 -9.09 -16.08
CA HIS A 54 -2.71 -9.03 -17.12
C HIS A 54 -1.46 -9.83 -16.71
N ASP A 55 -1.15 -9.90 -15.41
CA ASP A 55 -0.04 -10.67 -14.83
C ASP A 55 -0.48 -11.28 -13.48
N SER A 56 0.05 -12.45 -13.15
CA SER A 56 -0.10 -13.15 -11.87
C SER A 56 0.66 -12.49 -10.71
N ARG A 57 1.70 -11.69 -11.01
CA ARG A 57 2.55 -11.08 -9.99
C ARG A 57 1.92 -9.84 -9.37
N HIS A 58 1.11 -9.12 -10.14
CA HIS A 58 0.61 -7.79 -9.82
C HIS A 58 -0.92 -7.75 -9.72
N LEU A 59 -1.42 -6.92 -8.81
CA LEU A 59 -2.84 -6.61 -8.68
C LEU A 59 -3.09 -5.12 -8.96
N PRO A 60 -4.25 -4.72 -9.49
CA PRO A 60 -4.62 -3.31 -9.56
C PRO A 60 -4.57 -2.69 -8.16
N MET A 61 -3.88 -1.56 -7.98
CA MET A 61 -3.75 -0.93 -6.66
C MET A 61 -5.10 -0.58 -6.04
N LYS A 62 -6.04 -0.08 -6.86
CA LYS A 62 -7.42 0.20 -6.45
C LYS A 62 -8.09 -1.01 -5.78
N LEU A 63 -7.91 -2.20 -6.35
CA LEU A 63 -8.46 -3.42 -5.78
C LEU A 63 -7.85 -3.74 -4.41
N VAL A 64 -6.55 -3.51 -4.24
CA VAL A 64 -5.86 -3.74 -2.97
C VAL A 64 -6.34 -2.76 -1.90
N ILE A 65 -6.48 -1.48 -2.26
CA ILE A 65 -6.99 -0.42 -1.37
C ILE A 65 -8.41 -0.75 -0.92
N ASP A 66 -9.29 -1.08 -1.87
CA ASP A 66 -10.69 -1.44 -1.59
C ASP A 66 -10.77 -2.68 -0.68
N TYR A 67 -9.96 -3.70 -0.96
CA TYR A 67 -9.96 -4.95 -0.17
C TYR A 67 -9.49 -4.73 1.27
N LEU A 68 -8.44 -3.91 1.45
CA LEU A 68 -7.87 -3.63 2.77
C LEU A 68 -8.63 -2.56 3.54
N GLY A 69 -9.60 -1.89 2.92
CA GLY A 69 -10.36 -0.80 3.54
C GLY A 69 -9.50 0.42 3.86
N ILE A 70 -8.52 0.72 2.99
CA ILE A 70 -7.57 1.80 3.21
C ILE A 70 -8.20 3.15 2.84
N ASP A 71 -8.09 4.12 3.75
CA ASP A 71 -8.45 5.51 3.48
C ASP A 71 -7.29 6.26 2.81
N GLU A 72 -7.33 6.33 1.48
CA GLU A 72 -6.33 7.03 0.67
C GLU A 72 -6.18 8.50 1.06
N LYS A 73 -7.30 9.19 1.33
CA LYS A 73 -7.29 10.62 1.68
C LYS A 73 -6.54 10.84 2.99
N ARG A 74 -6.72 9.94 3.95
CA ARG A 74 -6.00 9.97 5.22
C ARG A 74 -4.49 9.75 5.03
N ILE A 75 -4.08 8.80 4.17
CA ILE A 75 -2.65 8.58 3.89
C ILE A 75 -2.03 9.84 3.28
N ILE A 76 -2.66 10.42 2.26
CA ILE A 76 -2.17 11.62 1.59
C ILE A 76 -2.02 12.78 2.58
N LYS A 77 -3.05 13.03 3.39
CA LYS A 77 -3.03 14.08 4.41
C LYS A 77 -1.87 13.90 5.39
N ASN A 78 -1.70 12.68 5.91
CA ASN A 78 -0.66 12.40 6.89
C ASN A 78 0.75 12.45 6.27
N ALA A 79 0.90 12.03 5.01
CA ALA A 79 2.15 12.13 4.29
C ALA A 79 2.59 13.58 4.10
N ASN A 80 1.66 14.49 3.80
CA ASN A 80 1.95 15.93 3.71
C ASN A 80 2.39 16.51 5.06
N ILE A 81 1.69 16.16 6.15
CA ILE A 81 2.06 16.59 7.50
C ILE A 81 3.47 16.08 7.86
N GLU A 82 3.75 14.80 7.62
CA GLU A 82 5.06 14.19 7.86
C GLU A 82 6.16 14.91 7.06
N HIS A 83 5.89 15.25 5.79
CA HIS A 83 6.82 16.00 4.94
C HIS A 83 7.12 17.41 5.51
N GLU A 84 6.08 18.15 5.90
CA GLU A 84 6.23 19.49 6.49
C GLU A 84 7.02 19.47 7.80
N MET A 85 6.80 18.46 8.66
CA MET A 85 7.57 18.30 9.90
C MET A 85 9.06 18.09 9.62
N ILE A 86 9.39 17.22 8.66
CA ILE A 86 10.78 16.96 8.24
C ILE A 86 11.44 18.23 7.70
N LEU A 87 10.71 19.05 6.93
CA LEU A 87 11.25 20.31 6.41
C LEU A 87 11.53 21.32 7.54
N LYS A 88 10.64 21.43 8.53
CA LYS A 88 10.82 22.31 9.70
C LYS A 88 12.03 21.89 10.53
N GLU A 89 12.19 20.60 10.83
CA GLU A 89 13.34 20.08 11.58
C GLU A 89 14.67 20.38 10.88
N LYS A 90 14.72 20.26 9.55
CA LYS A 90 15.91 20.61 8.76
C LYS A 90 16.25 22.09 8.78
N GLN A 91 15.27 22.97 8.97
CA GLN A 91 15.50 24.42 9.11
C GLN A 91 15.98 24.80 10.51
N LEU A 92 15.51 24.11 11.54
CA LEU A 92 15.93 24.31 12.94
C LEU A 92 17.36 23.84 13.21
N ASN A 93 17.82 22.81 12.48
CA ASN A 93 19.15 22.23 12.64
C ASN A 93 20.21 22.84 11.70
N LYS A 94 19.91 23.99 11.08
CA LYS A 94 20.76 24.70 10.12
C LYS A 94 21.17 26.05 10.68
#